data_AF-R7ZC57-F1
#
_entry.id   AF-R7ZC57-F1
#
_cell.length_a   1.000
_cell.length_b   1.000
_cell.length_c   1.000
_cell.angle_alpha   90.00
_cell.angle_beta   90.00
_cell.angle_gamma   90.00
#
_symmetry.space_group_name_H-M   'P 1'
#
loop_
_entity.id
_entity.type
_entity.pdbx_description
1 polymer ?
#
loop_
_entity_poly.entity_id
_entity_poly.type
_entity_poly.pdbx_seq_one_letter_code
_entity_poly.pdbx_strand_id
1 'polypeptide(L)'
;MKHSQLFIDSLIHPKKLAAYRLLPIGKVIQYTFLLVSFVTVFSFGRFTAGMSIDTFDISGMTEYIEDIKWLLYPATFIMLFVFTTMLIFAQIAIYALAGLFILKVMKRRGEYRHIWRTTTFAITWATILSTLSEYLPTSNTIISIISLLLTITLLIVAFTKYPKQPIAK
;
A
#
# COMPACT_ATOMS: atom_id res chain seq x y z
N MET A 1 -10.58 14.45 -12.17
CA MET A 1 -9.93 13.14 -12.42
C MET A 1 -10.74 12.08 -11.70
N LYS A 2 -11.20 11.06 -12.43
CA LYS A 2 -11.95 9.93 -11.85
C LYS A 2 -10.97 9.03 -11.08
N HIS A 3 -11.43 8.35 -10.02
CA HIS A 3 -10.58 7.46 -9.21
C HIS A 3 -9.97 6.32 -10.04
N SER A 4 -10.68 5.84 -11.07
CA SER A 4 -10.17 4.85 -12.04
C SER A 4 -8.96 5.34 -12.83
N GLN A 5 -8.94 6.62 -13.23
CA GLN A 5 -7.81 7.20 -13.97
C GLN A 5 -6.56 7.29 -13.09
N LEU A 6 -6.72 7.62 -11.81
CA LEU A 6 -5.60 7.69 -10.86
C LEU A 6 -4.97 6.31 -10.63
N PHE A 7 -5.78 5.27 -10.54
CA PHE A 7 -5.30 3.90 -10.39
C PHE A 7 -4.51 3.45 -11.64
N ILE A 8 -5.10 3.63 -12.83
CA ILE A 8 -4.47 3.28 -14.11
C ILE A 8 -3.15 4.03 -14.32
N ASP A 9 -3.15 5.35 -14.10
CA ASP A 9 -1.93 6.15 -14.26
C ASP A 9 -0.86 5.79 -13.20
N SER A 10 -1.27 5.40 -11.98
CA SER A 10 -0.35 4.94 -10.94
C SER A 10 0.33 3.61 -11.30
N LEU A 11 -0.32 2.77 -12.08
CA LEU A 11 0.23 1.48 -12.54
C LEU A 11 1.09 1.64 -13.81
N ILE A 12 0.64 2.44 -14.77
CA ILE A 12 1.19 2.43 -16.14
C ILE A 12 2.21 3.56 -16.36
N HIS A 13 2.08 4.68 -15.65
CA HIS A 13 2.88 5.88 -15.92
C HIS A 13 3.59 6.38 -14.67
N PRO A 14 4.69 5.70 -14.24
CA PRO A 14 5.44 6.09 -13.05
C PRO A 14 6.01 7.52 -13.14
N LYS A 15 6.24 8.02 -14.36
CA LYS A 15 6.68 9.39 -14.62
C LYS A 15 5.60 10.45 -14.31
N LYS A 16 4.31 10.10 -14.32
CA LYS A 16 3.20 11.00 -13.98
C LYS A 16 2.97 11.13 -12.47
N LEU A 17 3.55 10.24 -11.66
CA LEU A 17 3.47 10.29 -10.20
C LEU A 17 3.93 11.65 -9.64
N ALA A 18 4.91 12.29 -10.28
CA ALA A 18 5.38 13.62 -9.91
C ALA A 18 4.31 14.71 -10.03
N ALA A 19 3.33 14.57 -10.94
CA ALA A 19 2.23 15.53 -11.08
C ALA A 19 1.24 15.42 -9.91
N TYR A 20 1.10 14.24 -9.31
CA TYR A 20 0.17 13.99 -8.21
C TYR A 20 0.57 14.63 -6.87
N ARG A 21 1.77 15.21 -6.78
CA ARG A 21 2.15 16.07 -5.66
C ARG A 21 1.22 17.28 -5.47
N LEU A 22 0.57 17.73 -6.55
CA LEU A 22 -0.32 18.90 -6.58
C LEU A 22 -1.79 18.56 -6.28
N LEU A 23 -2.13 17.27 -6.14
CA LEU A 23 -3.50 16.87 -5.83
C LEU A 23 -3.92 17.35 -4.43
N PRO A 24 -5.22 17.65 -4.23
CA PRO A 24 -5.75 17.97 -2.91
C PRO A 24 -5.65 16.74 -2.00
N ILE A 25 -5.33 16.98 -0.73
CA ILE A 25 -5.05 15.91 0.24
C ILE A 25 -6.22 14.94 0.40
N GLY A 26 -7.47 15.43 0.36
CA GLY A 26 -8.66 14.59 0.47
C GLY A 26 -8.73 13.51 -0.62
N LYS A 27 -8.34 13.81 -1.86
CA LYS A 27 -8.34 12.81 -2.95
C LYS A 27 -7.26 11.75 -2.76
N VAL A 28 -6.13 12.14 -2.18
CA VAL A 28 -5.02 11.21 -1.89
C VAL A 28 -5.45 10.26 -0.77
N ILE A 29 -6.04 10.77 0.29
CA ILE A 29 -6.55 9.95 1.41
C ILE A 29 -7.66 9.01 0.95
N GLN A 30 -8.64 9.50 0.16
CA GLN A 30 -9.69 8.66 -0.41
C GLN A 30 -9.11 7.52 -1.27
N TYR A 31 -8.07 7.80 -2.06
CA TYR A 31 -7.38 6.77 -2.82
C TYR A 31 -6.70 5.73 -1.90
N THR A 32 -6.01 6.16 -0.84
CA THR A 32 -5.41 5.24 0.14
C THR A 32 -6.47 4.33 0.76
N PHE A 33 -7.64 4.87 1.13
CA PHE A 33 -8.73 4.05 1.67
C PHE A 33 -9.26 3.04 0.66
N LEU A 34 -9.41 3.41 -0.62
CA LEU A 34 -9.79 2.46 -1.66
C LEU A 34 -8.77 1.34 -1.83
N LEU A 35 -7.48 1.67 -1.78
CA LEU A 35 -6.40 0.68 -1.84
C LEU A 35 -6.43 -0.24 -0.63
N VAL A 36 -6.61 0.32 0.58
CA VAL A 36 -6.75 -0.48 1.81
C VAL A 36 -7.96 -1.42 1.71
N SER A 37 -9.12 -0.92 1.28
CA SER A 37 -10.31 -1.76 1.08
C SER A 37 -10.04 -2.92 0.12
N PHE A 38 -9.32 -2.67 -0.97
CA PHE A 38 -8.91 -3.72 -1.91
C PHE A 38 -8.03 -4.77 -1.24
N VAL A 39 -6.98 -4.33 -0.52
CA VAL A 39 -6.09 -5.22 0.23
C VAL A 39 -6.86 -6.04 1.27
N THR A 40 -7.72 -5.40 2.06
CA THR A 40 -8.52 -6.05 3.09
C THR A 40 -9.45 -7.10 2.51
N VAL A 41 -10.13 -6.84 1.38
CA VAL A 41 -11.00 -7.82 0.73
C VAL A 41 -10.21 -9.05 0.26
N PHE A 42 -9.03 -8.85 -0.33
CA PHE A 42 -8.15 -9.94 -0.76
C PHE A 42 -7.65 -10.77 0.43
N SER A 43 -7.07 -10.12 1.43
CA SER A 43 -6.55 -10.81 2.63
C SER A 43 -7.67 -11.49 3.44
N PHE A 44 -8.87 -10.90 3.50
CA PHE A 44 -10.02 -11.54 4.13
C PHE A 44 -10.47 -12.79 3.34
N GLY A 45 -10.50 -12.72 2.00
CA GLY A 45 -10.78 -13.87 1.16
C GLY A 45 -9.77 -15.00 1.37
N ARG A 46 -8.48 -14.67 1.57
CA ARG A 46 -7.47 -15.65 1.97
C ARG A 46 -7.71 -16.23 3.35
N PHE A 47 -8.04 -15.41 4.32
CA PHE A 47 -8.36 -15.85 5.68
C PHE A 47 -9.51 -16.86 5.69
N THR A 48 -10.60 -16.58 4.96
CA THR A 48 -11.75 -17.49 4.87
C THR A 48 -11.42 -18.80 4.15
N ALA A 49 -10.58 -18.75 3.10
CA ALA A 49 -10.17 -19.94 2.34
C ALA A 49 -9.10 -20.79 3.06
N GLY A 50 -8.25 -20.15 3.87
CA GLY A 50 -7.23 -20.83 4.68
C GLY A 50 -7.77 -21.46 5.96
N MET A 51 -8.91 -20.95 6.48
CA MET A 51 -9.60 -21.55 7.62
C MET A 51 -10.25 -22.91 7.28
N SER A 52 -10.51 -23.19 6.00
CA SER A 52 -11.27 -24.38 5.58
C SER A 52 -10.47 -25.69 5.49
N ILE A 53 -9.13 -25.68 5.58
CA ILE A 53 -8.32 -26.90 5.39
C ILE A 53 -7.08 -26.82 6.31
N ASP A 54 -6.91 -27.81 7.20
CA ASP A 54 -5.68 -28.18 7.95
C ASP A 54 -5.33 -27.60 9.34
N THR A 55 -6.09 -26.70 10.00
CA THR A 55 -5.66 -26.18 11.34
C THR A 55 -6.54 -26.53 12.54
N PHE A 56 -7.68 -27.18 12.34
CA PHE A 56 -8.56 -27.60 13.43
C PHE A 56 -8.82 -29.10 13.43
N ASP A 57 -7.75 -29.88 13.57
CA ASP A 57 -7.82 -31.31 13.96
C ASP A 57 -8.14 -31.46 15.48
N ILE A 58 -8.81 -30.45 16.05
CA ILE A 58 -9.38 -30.45 17.40
C ILE A 58 -10.89 -30.52 17.19
N SER A 59 -11.37 -31.75 17.06
CA SER A 59 -12.76 -32.13 16.79
C SER A 59 -13.83 -31.46 17.67
N GLY A 60 -13.44 -30.84 18.79
CA GLY A 60 -14.33 -30.09 19.67
C GLY A 60 -14.36 -28.56 19.50
N MET A 61 -13.42 -27.93 18.77
CA MET A 61 -13.40 -26.46 18.59
C MET A 61 -14.14 -25.99 17.34
N THR A 62 -14.33 -26.88 16.37
CA THR A 62 -14.98 -26.58 15.09
C THR A 62 -16.46 -26.20 15.27
N GLU A 63 -17.17 -26.89 16.17
CA GLU A 63 -18.60 -26.66 16.46
C GLU A 63 -18.83 -25.27 17.10
N TYR A 64 -18.01 -24.89 18.10
CA TYR A 64 -18.10 -23.54 18.70
C TYR A 64 -17.75 -22.42 17.71
N ILE A 65 -16.77 -22.66 16.83
CA ILE A 65 -16.43 -21.68 15.79
C ILE A 65 -17.61 -21.54 14.83
N GLU A 66 -18.28 -22.64 14.47
CA GLU A 66 -19.45 -22.64 13.59
C GLU A 66 -20.60 -21.79 14.10
N ASP A 67 -20.94 -21.92 15.37
CA ASP A 67 -22.02 -21.14 16.00
C ASP A 67 -21.69 -19.64 16.04
N ILE A 68 -20.41 -19.29 16.14
CA ILE A 68 -19.96 -17.89 16.29
C ILE A 68 -19.51 -17.28 14.95
N LYS A 69 -19.48 -18.04 13.84
CA LYS A 69 -19.06 -17.56 12.49
C LYS A 69 -19.70 -16.22 12.11
N TRP A 70 -20.99 -16.07 12.41
CA TRP A 70 -21.77 -14.85 12.13
C TRP A 70 -21.20 -13.60 12.81
N LEU A 71 -20.69 -13.72 14.04
CA LEU A 71 -20.06 -12.61 14.77
C LEU A 71 -18.58 -12.47 14.41
N LEU A 72 -17.87 -13.61 14.30
CA LEU A 72 -16.43 -13.66 14.10
C LEU A 72 -16.00 -13.02 12.78
N TYR A 73 -16.71 -13.29 11.68
CA TYR A 73 -16.30 -12.83 10.35
C TYR A 73 -16.42 -11.31 10.18
N PRO A 74 -17.56 -10.65 10.51
CA PRO A 74 -17.67 -9.20 10.46
C PRO A 74 -16.67 -8.51 11.41
N ALA A 75 -16.49 -9.03 12.63
CA ALA A 75 -15.52 -8.49 13.57
C ALA A 75 -14.09 -8.57 13.02
N THR A 76 -13.72 -9.72 12.46
CA THR A 76 -12.40 -9.93 11.84
C THR A 76 -12.20 -9.01 10.65
N PHE A 77 -13.21 -8.83 9.79
CA PHE A 77 -13.11 -7.93 8.64
C PHE A 77 -12.87 -6.47 9.06
N ILE A 78 -13.61 -5.99 10.07
CA ILE A 78 -13.44 -4.62 10.59
C ILE A 78 -12.06 -4.45 11.23
N MET A 79 -11.63 -5.40 12.06
CA MET A 79 -10.31 -5.35 12.69
C MET A 79 -9.20 -5.37 11.64
N LEU A 80 -9.30 -6.26 10.66
CA LEU A 80 -8.36 -6.34 9.55
C LEU A 80 -8.30 -5.00 8.79
N PHE A 81 -9.44 -4.41 8.46
CA PHE A 81 -9.50 -3.10 7.79
C PHE A 81 -8.78 -1.99 8.58
N VAL A 82 -9.02 -1.90 9.89
CA VAL A 82 -8.40 -0.89 10.76
C VAL A 82 -6.88 -1.10 10.84
N PHE A 83 -6.42 -2.33 11.06
CA PHE A 83 -4.99 -2.64 11.10
C PHE A 83 -4.32 -2.42 9.76
N THR A 84 -4.90 -2.87 8.65
CA THR A 84 -4.37 -2.64 7.30
C THR A 84 -4.27 -1.14 7.00
N THR A 85 -5.27 -0.34 7.40
CA THR A 85 -5.21 1.12 7.28
C THR A 85 -4.00 1.66 8.04
N MET A 86 -3.87 1.33 9.31
CA MET A 86 -2.78 1.81 10.16
C MET A 86 -1.40 1.45 9.57
N LEU A 87 -1.22 0.20 9.12
CA LEU A 87 0.04 -0.28 8.57
C LEU A 87 0.39 0.41 7.24
N ILE A 88 -0.56 0.55 6.31
CA ILE A 88 -0.30 1.19 5.02
C ILE A 88 0.01 2.68 5.22
N PHE A 89 -0.70 3.38 6.12
CA PHE A 89 -0.39 4.77 6.44
C PHE A 89 1.01 4.92 7.07
N ALA A 90 1.38 4.03 7.99
CA ALA A 90 2.71 4.02 8.60
C ALA A 90 3.81 3.76 7.55
N GLN A 91 3.60 2.80 6.63
CA GLN A 91 4.52 2.54 5.53
C GLN A 91 4.70 3.77 4.63
N ILE A 92 3.60 4.42 4.21
CA ILE A 92 3.68 5.64 3.40
C ILE A 92 4.47 6.72 4.13
N ALA A 93 4.26 6.90 5.44
CA ALA A 93 4.98 7.89 6.22
C ALA A 93 6.50 7.60 6.28
N ILE A 94 6.90 6.34 6.50
CA ILE A 94 8.30 5.90 6.51
C ILE A 94 8.94 6.09 5.13
N TYR A 95 8.27 5.65 4.06
CA TYR A 95 8.78 5.82 2.70
C TYR A 95 8.84 7.30 2.28
N ALA A 96 7.93 8.14 2.75
CA ALA A 96 7.99 9.58 2.49
C ALA A 96 9.17 10.24 3.20
N LEU A 97 9.50 9.79 4.42
CA LEU A 97 10.68 10.23 5.15
C LEU A 97 11.96 9.81 4.41
N ALA A 98 12.06 8.55 3.98
CA ALA A 98 13.16 8.09 3.13
C ALA A 98 13.23 8.90 1.81
N GLY A 99 12.07 9.21 1.23
CA GLY A 99 11.96 10.01 0.02
C GLY A 99 12.50 11.43 0.17
N LEU A 100 12.35 12.08 1.34
CA LEU A 100 12.99 13.38 1.61
C LEU A 100 14.51 13.31 1.51
N PHE A 101 15.10 12.25 2.07
CA PHE A 101 16.55 12.04 2.01
C PHE A 101 17.01 11.89 0.56
N ILE A 102 16.32 11.04 -0.22
CA ILE A 102 16.61 10.85 -1.66
C ILE A 102 16.47 12.16 -2.44
N LEU A 103 15.43 12.95 -2.18
CA LEU A 103 15.19 14.21 -2.88
C LEU A 103 16.30 15.24 -2.61
N LYS A 104 16.84 15.27 -1.39
CA LYS A 104 17.97 16.12 -1.00
C LYS A 104 19.24 15.72 -1.74
N VAL A 105 19.53 14.42 -1.83
CA VAL A 105 20.66 13.90 -2.62
C VAL A 105 20.52 14.27 -4.10
N MET A 106 19.31 14.23 -4.66
CA MET A 106 19.03 14.58 -6.06
C MET A 106 19.01 16.09 -6.36
N LYS A 107 19.23 16.97 -5.35
CA LYS A 107 19.16 18.44 -5.48
C LYS A 107 17.85 18.93 -6.12
N ARG A 108 16.72 18.32 -5.75
CA ARG A 108 15.38 18.69 -6.23
C ARG A 108 14.55 19.36 -5.14
N ARG A 109 13.59 20.21 -5.52
CA ARG A 109 12.70 20.94 -4.60
C ARG A 109 11.47 20.12 -4.26
N GLY A 110 11.19 19.97 -2.97
CA GLY A 110 9.96 19.36 -2.49
C GLY A 110 9.92 19.33 -0.96
N GLU A 111 8.72 19.42 -0.41
CA GLU A 111 8.46 19.32 1.02
C GLU A 111 7.85 17.97 1.38
N TYR A 112 7.85 17.62 2.67
CA TYR A 112 7.29 16.35 3.16
C TYR A 112 5.88 16.08 2.63
N ARG A 113 5.00 17.10 2.66
CA ARG A 113 3.63 17.01 2.13
C ARG A 113 3.54 16.60 0.66
N HIS A 114 4.49 17.03 -0.17
CA HIS A 114 4.51 16.69 -1.59
C HIS A 114 5.00 15.27 -1.80
N ILE A 115 6.02 14.88 -1.04
CA ILE A 115 6.59 13.54 -1.11
C ILE A 115 5.59 12.51 -0.61
N TRP A 116 4.92 12.76 0.52
CA TRP A 116 3.91 11.88 1.07
C TRP A 116 2.79 11.56 0.07
N ARG A 117 2.31 12.60 -0.66
CA ARG A 117 1.33 12.41 -1.73
C ARG A 117 1.87 11.53 -2.86
N THR A 118 3.11 11.74 -3.29
CA THR A 118 3.70 10.89 -4.34
C THR A 118 3.98 9.45 -3.89
N THR A 119 4.37 9.27 -2.63
CA THR A 119 4.59 7.96 -2.01
C THR A 119 3.31 7.15 -1.96
N THR A 120 2.18 7.80 -1.66
CA THR A 120 0.86 7.14 -1.64
C THR A 120 0.51 6.48 -2.96
N PHE A 121 0.92 7.06 -4.09
CA PHE A 121 0.70 6.44 -5.40
C PHE A 121 1.81 5.44 -5.74
N ALA A 122 3.07 5.75 -5.42
CA ALA A 122 4.20 4.85 -5.68
C ALA A 122 4.08 3.50 -4.95
N ILE A 123 3.48 3.47 -3.75
CA ILE A 123 3.31 2.23 -2.97
C ILE A 123 2.33 1.24 -3.62
N THR A 124 1.44 1.72 -4.50
CA THR A 124 0.35 0.93 -5.10
C THR A 124 0.82 -0.40 -5.69
N TRP A 125 1.86 -0.37 -6.52
CA TRP A 125 2.35 -1.57 -7.18
C TRP A 125 2.97 -2.56 -6.18
N ALA A 126 3.69 -2.05 -5.18
CA ALA A 126 4.29 -2.86 -4.13
C ALA A 126 3.23 -3.51 -3.24
N THR A 127 2.17 -2.79 -2.88
CA THR A 127 1.06 -3.34 -2.11
C THR A 127 0.31 -4.41 -2.88
N ILE A 128 -0.01 -4.18 -4.16
CA ILE A 128 -0.70 -5.16 -4.99
C ILE A 128 0.16 -6.43 -5.13
N LEU A 129 1.45 -6.26 -5.44
CA LEU A 129 2.40 -7.37 -5.56
C LEU A 129 2.50 -8.15 -4.24
N SER A 130 2.59 -7.47 -3.11
CA SER A 130 2.60 -8.11 -1.79
C SER A 130 1.32 -8.91 -1.54
N THR A 131 0.14 -8.31 -1.77
CA THR A 131 -1.13 -9.01 -1.55
C THR A 131 -1.35 -10.20 -2.48
N LEU A 132 -0.96 -10.09 -3.76
CA LEU A 132 -1.10 -11.20 -4.70
C LEU A 132 -0.13 -12.34 -4.39
N SER A 133 1.05 -12.01 -3.85
CA SER A 133 2.04 -13.00 -3.47
C SER A 133 1.61 -13.87 -2.28
N GLU A 134 0.62 -13.43 -1.48
CA GLU A 134 0.02 -14.26 -0.44
C GLU A 134 -0.67 -15.52 -1.01
N TYR A 135 -0.98 -15.54 -2.30
CA TYR A 135 -1.54 -16.70 -3.01
C TYR A 135 -0.48 -17.66 -3.56
N LEU A 136 0.77 -17.23 -3.59
CA LEU A 136 1.89 -18.00 -4.11
C LEU A 136 2.69 -18.62 -2.95
N PRO A 137 3.25 -19.84 -3.11
CA PRO A 137 4.14 -20.46 -2.12
C PRO A 137 5.53 -19.81 -2.16
N THR A 138 5.61 -18.53 -1.84
CA THR A 138 6.83 -17.73 -1.90
C THR A 138 7.19 -17.17 -0.53
N SER A 139 8.49 -17.04 -0.25
CA SER A 139 8.95 -16.50 1.03
C SER A 139 8.53 -15.03 1.22
N ASN A 140 7.80 -14.76 2.29
CA ASN A 140 7.32 -13.42 2.66
C ASN A 140 8.46 -12.38 2.74
N THR A 141 9.65 -12.80 3.17
CA THR A 141 10.83 -11.92 3.28
C THR A 141 11.29 -11.44 1.90
N ILE A 142 11.31 -12.34 0.90
CA ILE A 142 11.75 -12.01 -0.46
C ILE A 142 10.78 -11.01 -1.09
N ILE A 143 9.48 -11.26 -0.96
CA ILE A 143 8.41 -10.37 -1.44
C ILE A 143 8.54 -8.98 -0.81
N SER A 144 8.78 -8.92 0.50
CA SER A 144 8.91 -7.65 1.23
C SER A 144 10.10 -6.83 0.72
N ILE A 145 11.24 -7.48 0.45
CA ILE A 145 12.42 -6.84 -0.13
C ILE A 145 12.12 -6.32 -1.54
N ILE A 146 11.49 -7.14 -2.39
CA ILE A 146 11.11 -6.74 -3.75
C ILE A 146 10.17 -5.53 -3.71
N SER A 147 9.16 -5.57 -2.85
CA SER A 147 8.18 -4.50 -2.67
C SER A 147 8.83 -3.20 -2.22
N LEU A 148 9.76 -3.28 -1.27
CA LEU A 148 10.56 -2.13 -0.83
C LEU A 148 11.40 -1.55 -1.97
N LEU A 149 12.15 -2.38 -2.71
CA LEU A 149 12.97 -1.90 -3.84
C LEU A 149 12.11 -1.27 -4.93
N LEU A 150 10.93 -1.83 -5.17
CA LEU A 150 10.00 -1.35 -6.17
C LEU A 150 9.46 0.03 -5.80
N THR A 151 9.02 0.24 -4.57
CA THR A 151 8.55 1.58 -4.11
C THR A 151 9.65 2.63 -4.22
N ILE A 152 10.87 2.30 -3.78
CA ILE A 152 12.02 3.21 -3.85
C ILE A 152 12.34 3.56 -5.31
N THR A 153 12.34 2.57 -6.19
CA THR A 153 12.60 2.78 -7.62
C THR A 153 11.55 3.71 -8.23
N LEU A 154 10.26 3.51 -7.93
CA LEU A 154 9.18 4.37 -8.39
C LEU A 154 9.31 5.81 -7.85
N LEU A 155 9.69 5.97 -6.59
CA LEU A 155 9.96 7.28 -6.00
C LEU A 155 11.11 8.00 -6.70
N ILE A 156 12.24 7.31 -6.95
CA ILE A 156 13.38 7.88 -7.67
C ILE A 156 12.95 8.36 -9.06
N VAL A 157 12.22 7.52 -9.81
CA VAL A 157 11.68 7.88 -11.13
C VAL A 157 10.78 9.11 -11.03
N ALA A 158 9.88 9.18 -10.05
CA ALA A 158 9.04 10.35 -9.83
C ALA A 158 9.85 11.62 -9.52
N PHE A 159 10.87 11.53 -8.65
CA PHE A 159 11.70 12.66 -8.27
C PHE A 159 12.56 13.20 -9.40
N THR A 160 12.91 12.40 -10.42
CA THR A 160 13.59 12.94 -11.62
C THR A 160 12.81 14.06 -12.31
N LYS A 161 11.47 14.05 -12.17
CA LYS A 161 10.54 15.03 -12.73
C LYS A 161 10.20 16.18 -11.78
N TYR A 162 10.70 16.17 -10.55
CA TYR A 162 10.56 17.30 -9.65
C TYR A 162 11.39 18.51 -10.12
N PRO A 163 10.97 19.76 -9.81
CA PRO A 163 11.71 20.95 -10.18
C PRO A 163 13.11 20.94 -9.54
N LYS A 164 14.12 21.38 -10.30
CA LYS A 164 15.49 21.53 -9.81
C LYS A 164 15.53 22.61 -8.73
N GLN A 165 16.40 22.44 -7.73
CA GLN A 165 16.74 23.54 -6.84
C GLN A 165 17.45 24.63 -7.65
N PRO A 166 17.21 25.92 -7.35
CA PRO A 166 17.97 27.00 -7.92
C PRO A 166 19.42 26.76 -7.53
N ILE A 167 20.32 27.06 -8.46
CA ILE A 167 21.74 27.14 -8.14
C ILE A 167 21.83 28.23 -7.07
N ALA A 168 22.24 27.86 -5.85
CA ALA A 168 22.58 28.86 -4.85
C ALA A 168 23.71 29.70 -5.45
N LYS A 169 23.41 30.98 -5.74
CA LYS A 169 24.43 31.96 -6.11
C LYS A 169 25.29 32.24 -4.90
#